data_AF-A0AA40BEX6-F1
#
_entry.id   AF-A0AA40BEX6-F1
#
_cell.length_a   1.000
_cell.length_b   1.000
_cell.length_c   1.000
_cell.angle_alpha   90.00
_cell.angle_beta   90.00
_cell.angle_gamma   90.00
#
_symmetry.space_group_name_H-M   'P 1'
#
loop_
_entity.id
_entity.type
_entity.pdbx_description
1 polymer ?
#
loop_
_entity_poly.entity_id
_entity_poly.type
_entity_poly.pdbx_seq_one_letter_code
_entity_poly.pdbx_strand_id
1 'polypeptide(L)'
;MRPSRPPLLLALGLGAALLPGLALAGHNSSLAQLNTTLSGRLQTSIPLAHSCFSQPNGAACAALKKQLPSAYFRIGSYEGFQNLQGEACVADPADQCLLTEGSLAKPSPSARCNQGVLSRNFVEVTGPADVQAVLAYSRATGTPLSIKGSGHDYNMRSSRRGSLAIWTRGLRDTAFHPSFVADGCPPATHPRQAVTFGAGVTMTEAMTFAHAHNATFPAGSSATVGASGGWALNGGHSVLSPGFGLAADRVLQFAIVTPDGQHRIANACTNPSLFWALRGGGGGAFGVVLSSTHAAEPDGPVTSAIISFPGTPATLNPWISLLAEHAPAWTRAGWGGPSAANLSFLVNPFAAAAAESDLAPAIAFARAHGGAAAVQTYPSFFDYWAATINASSATPEPVSTALFATSRIVPESVFLNTSARAALVGALVATATDLGLATYFMADLPLRWAQSHPAAEADTALPAAWYSSVWHVVAYAQWDGGAPLAQRRGAVQLLRNATRILGRAAGPDACTYANEADPWLDDWAAQFWGDKYERLVQVKRSVDPDGLLSCWHCVGWDASLPGYECVEGLAV
;
A
#
# COMPACT_ATOMS: atom_id res chain seq x y z
N MET A 1 -67.29 -45.98 -19.26
CA MET A 1 -66.37 -45.94 -20.42
C MET A 1 -64.98 -45.58 -19.92
N ARG A 2 -64.04 -46.54 -19.98
CA ARG A 2 -62.58 -46.33 -19.94
C ARG A 2 -62.10 -45.98 -21.36
N PRO A 3 -60.90 -45.40 -21.52
CA PRO A 3 -59.73 -46.23 -21.85
C PRO A 3 -58.51 -45.84 -20.97
N SER A 4 -57.93 -46.73 -20.16
CA SER A 4 -56.88 -47.73 -20.47
C SER A 4 -55.50 -47.14 -20.82
N ARG A 5 -54.60 -47.21 -19.83
CA ARG A 5 -53.14 -47.04 -19.91
C ARG A 5 -52.49 -48.09 -20.82
N PRO A 6 -51.32 -47.81 -21.43
CA PRO A 6 -50.29 -48.81 -21.68
C PRO A 6 -49.18 -48.75 -20.59
N PRO A 7 -48.45 -49.85 -20.33
CA PRO A 7 -47.42 -49.94 -19.30
C PRO A 7 -46.07 -49.44 -19.84
N LEU A 8 -45.32 -48.68 -19.03
CA LEU A 8 -43.91 -48.41 -19.32
C LEU A 8 -43.08 -49.58 -18.78
N LEU A 9 -42.39 -50.26 -19.69
CA LEU A 9 -41.47 -51.36 -19.43
C LEU A 9 -40.25 -50.89 -18.63
N LEU A 10 -39.89 -51.69 -17.61
CA LEU A 10 -38.54 -51.76 -17.07
C LEU A 10 -37.61 -52.31 -18.16
N ALA A 11 -36.59 -51.55 -18.56
CA ALA A 11 -35.48 -52.05 -19.35
C ALA A 11 -34.17 -51.69 -18.64
N LEU A 12 -33.51 -52.73 -18.13
CA LEU A 12 -32.09 -52.72 -17.80
C LEU A 12 -31.25 -52.56 -19.07
N GLY A 13 -30.10 -51.91 -18.94
CA GLY A 13 -29.01 -51.89 -19.92
C GLY A 13 -28.69 -50.47 -20.38
N LEU A 14 -27.45 -50.04 -20.56
CA LEU A 14 -26.14 -50.68 -20.49
C LEU A 14 -25.15 -49.64 -19.96
N GLY A 15 -24.13 -50.09 -19.23
CA GLY A 15 -22.93 -49.29 -19.02
C GLY A 15 -22.31 -48.93 -20.37
N ALA A 16 -22.14 -47.63 -20.61
CA ALA A 16 -21.30 -47.12 -21.67
C ALA A 16 -19.98 -46.68 -21.05
N ALA A 17 -18.91 -47.27 -21.57
CA ALA A 17 -17.56 -47.18 -21.11
C ALA A 17 -17.06 -45.73 -20.96
N LEU A 18 -16.36 -45.50 -19.84
CA LEU A 18 -15.32 -44.49 -19.74
C LEU A 18 -14.36 -44.67 -20.93
N LEU A 19 -14.40 -43.75 -21.89
CA LEU A 19 -13.34 -43.62 -22.88
C LEU A 19 -12.08 -43.13 -22.14
N PRO A 20 -10.96 -43.89 -22.17
CA PRO A 20 -9.71 -43.40 -21.66
C PRO A 20 -9.08 -42.45 -22.69
N GLY A 21 -8.62 -41.30 -22.22
CA GLY A 21 -7.49 -40.59 -22.81
C GLY A 21 -7.72 -39.87 -24.15
N LEU A 22 -8.10 -38.61 -24.07
CA LEU A 22 -7.24 -37.58 -24.66
C LEU A 22 -6.34 -37.10 -23.54
N ALA A 23 -5.19 -37.76 -23.41
CA ALA A 23 -4.06 -37.18 -22.70
C ALA A 23 -3.72 -35.88 -23.44
N LEU A 24 -4.19 -34.75 -22.92
CA LEU A 24 -3.50 -33.48 -23.12
C LEU A 24 -2.04 -33.78 -22.79
N ALA A 25 -1.16 -33.68 -23.79
CA ALA A 25 0.26 -33.93 -23.63
C ALA A 25 0.71 -33.22 -22.36
N GLY A 26 1.03 -34.00 -21.33
CA GLY A 26 1.34 -33.49 -20.01
C GLY A 26 2.55 -32.58 -20.13
N HIS A 27 2.30 -31.27 -20.25
CA HIS A 27 3.33 -30.27 -20.03
C HIS A 27 3.72 -30.46 -18.58
N ASN A 28 4.94 -30.98 -18.38
CA ASN A 28 5.52 -31.27 -17.09
C ASN A 28 5.64 -29.96 -16.30
N SER A 29 4.56 -29.57 -15.62
CA SER A 29 4.44 -28.27 -14.92
C SER A 29 5.20 -28.27 -13.60
N SER A 30 6.48 -28.66 -13.67
CA SER A 30 7.42 -28.68 -12.56
C SER A 30 8.13 -27.33 -12.44
N LEU A 31 8.63 -27.02 -11.24
CA LEU A 31 9.49 -25.85 -11.02
C LEU A 31 10.74 -25.87 -11.92
N ALA A 32 11.26 -27.06 -12.27
CA ALA A 32 12.39 -27.20 -13.17
C ALA A 32 12.05 -26.72 -14.59
N GLN A 33 10.89 -27.10 -15.12
CA GLN A 33 10.44 -26.63 -16.43
C GLN A 33 10.17 -25.12 -16.41
N LEU A 34 9.50 -24.61 -15.36
CA LEU A 34 9.32 -23.17 -15.19
C LEU A 34 10.67 -22.44 -15.17
N ASN A 35 11.68 -22.97 -14.46
CA ASN A 35 13.00 -22.39 -14.42
C ASN A 35 13.67 -22.36 -15.80
N THR A 36 13.51 -23.41 -16.61
CA THR A 36 13.97 -23.42 -18.00
C THR A 36 13.28 -22.34 -18.83
N THR A 37 11.95 -22.20 -18.73
CA THR A 37 11.20 -21.14 -19.41
C THR A 37 11.67 -19.75 -18.99
N LEU A 38 11.98 -19.57 -17.70
CA LEU A 38 12.51 -18.33 -17.14
C LEU A 38 14.03 -18.16 -17.32
N SER A 39 14.66 -18.99 -18.16
CA SER A 39 16.11 -18.93 -18.43
C SER A 39 16.99 -18.97 -17.16
N GLY A 40 16.61 -19.77 -16.17
CA GLY A 40 17.36 -19.91 -14.92
C GLY A 40 17.01 -18.87 -13.83
N ARG A 41 16.06 -17.96 -14.06
CA ARG A 41 15.72 -16.87 -13.11
C ARG A 41 14.83 -17.29 -11.93
N LEU A 42 14.39 -18.55 -11.83
CA LEU A 42 13.67 -19.03 -10.65
C LEU A 42 14.66 -19.22 -9.50
N GLN A 43 14.42 -18.52 -8.38
CA GLN A 43 15.29 -18.53 -7.22
C GLN A 43 14.63 -19.23 -6.02
N THR A 44 15.45 -19.67 -5.07
CA THR A 44 14.98 -20.18 -3.77
C THR A 44 15.30 -19.13 -2.72
N SER A 45 14.27 -18.70 -1.98
CA SER A 45 14.43 -17.70 -0.94
C SER A 45 15.11 -18.30 0.29
N ILE A 46 16.00 -17.55 0.93
CA ILE A 46 16.55 -17.89 2.25
C ILE A 46 16.27 -16.70 3.18
N PRO A 47 15.59 -16.90 4.33
CA PRO A 47 15.22 -15.78 5.19
C PRO A 47 16.40 -14.86 5.50
N LEU A 48 16.16 -13.55 5.44
CA LEU A 48 17.20 -12.52 5.39
C LEU A 48 18.22 -12.64 6.54
N ALA A 49 17.78 -12.96 7.75
CA ALA A 49 18.63 -13.09 8.93
C ALA A 49 19.29 -14.48 9.13
N HIS A 50 19.19 -15.39 8.16
CA HIS A 50 19.64 -16.79 8.31
C HIS A 50 21.09 -16.94 8.80
N SER A 51 22.01 -16.10 8.32
CA SER A 51 23.42 -16.12 8.75
C SER A 51 23.58 -15.83 10.24
N CYS A 52 22.70 -15.01 10.82
CA CYS A 52 22.71 -14.67 12.24
C CYS A 52 22.11 -15.73 13.16
N PHE A 53 21.39 -16.72 12.61
CA PHE A 53 20.93 -17.88 13.36
C PHE A 53 21.92 -19.04 13.27
N SER A 54 22.51 -19.27 12.10
CA SER A 54 23.47 -20.35 11.85
C SER A 54 24.87 -20.05 12.40
N GLN A 55 25.36 -18.83 12.22
CA GLN A 55 26.66 -18.37 12.73
C GLN A 55 26.54 -16.95 13.32
N PRO A 56 25.98 -16.80 14.53
CA PRO A 56 25.70 -15.48 15.14
C PRO A 56 26.94 -14.58 15.28
N ASN A 57 28.13 -15.17 15.45
CA ASN A 57 29.41 -14.47 15.58
C ASN A 57 30.24 -14.49 14.29
N GLY A 58 29.69 -15.01 13.18
CA GLY A 58 30.36 -15.11 11.90
C GLY A 58 30.40 -13.78 11.15
N ALA A 59 31.35 -13.65 10.23
CA ALA A 59 31.52 -12.44 9.42
C ALA A 59 30.26 -12.06 8.62
N ALA A 60 29.53 -13.06 8.10
CA ALA A 60 28.30 -12.85 7.35
C ALA A 60 27.20 -12.19 8.21
N CYS A 61 27.02 -12.64 9.45
CA CYS A 61 26.06 -12.02 10.37
C CYS A 61 26.52 -10.60 10.76
N ALA A 62 27.81 -10.42 11.06
CA ALA A 62 28.36 -9.11 11.41
C ALA A 62 28.20 -8.08 10.28
N ALA A 63 28.35 -8.50 9.02
CA ALA A 63 28.10 -7.66 7.85
C ALA A 63 26.60 -7.35 7.70
N LEU A 64 25.74 -8.37 7.83
CA LEU A 64 24.29 -8.22 7.73
C LEU A 64 23.74 -7.23 8.76
N LYS A 65 24.14 -7.34 10.03
CA LYS A 65 23.64 -6.45 11.11
C LYS A 65 23.85 -4.96 10.83
N LYS A 66 24.88 -4.59 10.05
CA LYS A 66 25.15 -3.19 9.67
C LYS A 66 24.15 -2.65 8.65
N GLN A 67 23.55 -3.53 7.85
CA GLN A 67 22.63 -3.16 6.78
C GLN A 67 21.18 -3.50 7.11
N LEU A 68 20.94 -4.43 8.04
CA LEU A 68 19.61 -4.93 8.37
C LEU A 68 18.60 -3.84 8.76
N PRO A 69 18.97 -2.76 9.49
CA PRO A 69 18.04 -1.66 9.73
C PRO A 69 17.68 -0.85 8.47
N SER A 70 18.42 -0.98 7.37
CA SER A 70 18.20 -0.17 6.17
C SER A 70 17.01 -0.65 5.34
N ALA A 71 15.99 0.19 5.23
CA ALA A 71 14.92 0.03 4.25
C ALA A 71 15.46 -0.25 2.84
N TYR A 72 16.42 0.54 2.35
CA TYR A 72 17.01 0.37 1.01
C TYR A 72 17.66 -1.00 0.82
N PHE A 73 18.38 -1.51 1.83
CA PHE A 73 18.95 -2.86 1.77
C PHE A 73 17.86 -3.93 1.71
N ARG A 74 16.85 -3.80 2.58
CA ARG A 74 15.75 -4.76 2.68
C ARG A 74 14.96 -4.84 1.38
N ILE A 75 14.52 -3.71 0.84
CA ILE A 75 13.74 -3.68 -0.41
C ILE A 75 14.58 -4.05 -1.65
N GLY A 76 15.91 -4.06 -1.52
CA GLY A 76 16.84 -4.56 -2.53
C GLY A 76 16.95 -6.08 -2.56
N SER A 77 16.30 -6.79 -1.63
CA SER A 77 16.28 -8.26 -1.55
C SER A 77 14.83 -8.76 -1.55
N TYR A 78 14.57 -9.92 -2.16
CA TYR A 78 13.23 -10.51 -2.13
C TYR A 78 12.80 -10.84 -0.69
N GLU A 79 13.72 -11.25 0.17
CA GLU A 79 13.44 -11.66 1.54
C GLU A 79 13.32 -10.49 2.52
N GLY A 80 13.63 -9.25 2.10
CA GLY A 80 13.58 -8.07 2.97
C GLY A 80 12.36 -7.18 2.73
N PHE A 81 11.65 -6.81 3.78
CA PHE A 81 10.42 -6.01 3.76
C PHE A 81 10.58 -4.76 4.62
N GLN A 82 9.81 -3.71 4.31
CA GLN A 82 9.82 -2.50 5.13
C GLN A 82 9.23 -2.74 6.52
N ASN A 83 8.25 -3.64 6.59
CA ASN A 83 7.60 -4.00 7.84
C ASN A 83 7.84 -5.49 8.10
N LEU A 84 8.37 -5.84 9.28
CA LEU A 84 8.88 -7.19 9.55
C LEU A 84 7.82 -8.30 9.50
N GLN A 85 6.53 -7.95 9.56
CA GLN A 85 5.47 -8.94 9.36
C GLN A 85 5.52 -9.61 7.98
N GLY A 86 6.10 -8.97 6.97
CA GLY A 86 6.31 -9.58 5.65
C GLY A 86 7.31 -10.74 5.65
N GLU A 87 8.11 -10.88 6.71
CA GLU A 87 9.21 -11.85 6.85
C GLU A 87 8.92 -13.00 7.82
N ALA A 88 7.78 -12.95 8.53
CA ALA A 88 7.50 -13.82 9.66
C ALA A 88 6.04 -14.26 9.72
N CYS A 89 5.79 -15.45 10.29
CA CYS A 89 4.45 -15.78 10.72
C CYS A 89 4.13 -15.04 12.01
N VAL A 90 3.42 -13.92 11.93
CA VAL A 90 3.21 -13.07 13.12
C VAL A 90 2.37 -13.76 14.20
N ALA A 91 1.49 -14.69 13.83
CA ALA A 91 0.75 -15.56 14.75
C ALA A 91 1.58 -16.68 15.42
N ASP A 92 2.79 -16.97 14.95
CA ASP A 92 3.67 -18.00 15.52
C ASP A 92 5.11 -17.49 15.72
N PRO A 93 5.49 -17.09 16.95
CA PRO A 93 6.86 -16.63 17.24
C PRO A 93 7.97 -17.67 17.00
N ALA A 94 7.63 -18.95 16.84
CA ALA A 94 8.60 -19.97 16.47
C ALA A 94 8.84 -20.01 14.95
N ASP A 95 7.86 -19.62 14.12
CA ASP A 95 7.97 -19.65 12.66
C ASP A 95 8.36 -18.28 12.07
N GLN A 96 9.60 -17.91 12.32
CA GLN A 96 10.21 -16.67 11.83
C GLN A 96 11.74 -16.78 11.79
N CYS A 97 12.36 -15.79 11.17
CA CYS A 97 13.82 -15.61 11.21
C CYS A 97 14.14 -14.13 11.48
N LEU A 98 13.56 -13.58 12.54
CA LEU A 98 13.73 -12.19 12.94
C LEU A 98 14.71 -12.06 14.11
N LEU A 99 15.45 -10.96 14.13
CA LEU A 99 16.32 -10.59 15.24
C LEU A 99 15.62 -9.59 16.16
N THR A 100 15.98 -9.61 17.43
CA THR A 100 15.49 -8.65 18.44
C THR A 100 16.10 -7.26 18.21
N GLU A 101 15.25 -6.25 18.17
CA GLU A 101 15.54 -4.83 18.06
C GLU A 101 16.59 -4.38 19.09
N GLY A 102 17.44 -3.43 18.69
CA GLY A 102 18.56 -2.93 19.48
C GLY A 102 19.74 -3.89 19.57
N SER A 103 19.52 -5.13 20.03
CA SER A 103 20.58 -6.15 20.15
C SER A 103 21.01 -6.76 18.82
N LEU A 104 20.08 -6.79 17.84
CA LEU A 104 20.19 -7.53 16.59
C LEU A 104 20.68 -8.96 16.83
N ALA A 105 20.16 -9.63 17.85
CA ALA A 105 20.47 -11.01 18.20
C ALA A 105 19.24 -11.91 18.00
N LYS A 106 19.46 -13.23 17.91
CA LYS A 106 18.33 -14.16 17.88
C LYS A 106 17.53 -14.07 19.21
N PRO A 107 16.20 -14.22 19.19
CA PRO A 107 15.35 -14.02 20.38
C PRO A 107 15.70 -14.94 21.56
N SER A 108 16.24 -16.12 21.30
CA SER A 108 16.72 -17.04 22.32
C SER A 108 17.84 -17.96 21.80
N PRO A 109 18.63 -18.60 22.69
CA PRO A 109 19.62 -19.60 22.28
C PRO A 109 19.04 -20.76 21.45
N SER A 110 17.78 -21.15 21.69
CA SER A 110 17.10 -22.24 21.00
C SER A 110 16.30 -21.81 19.77
N ALA A 111 16.15 -20.51 19.53
CA ALA A 111 15.43 -19.98 18.37
C ALA A 111 16.06 -20.49 17.07
N ARG A 112 15.22 -20.98 16.17
CA ARG A 112 15.59 -21.45 14.82
C ARG A 112 15.19 -20.40 13.80
N CYS A 113 15.91 -20.36 12.68
CA CYS A 113 15.51 -19.56 11.53
C CYS A 113 14.53 -20.39 10.70
N ASN A 114 13.25 -20.02 10.75
CA ASN A 114 12.20 -20.65 9.96
C ASN A 114 11.70 -19.70 8.86
N GLN A 115 10.98 -20.25 7.88
CA GLN A 115 10.61 -19.54 6.65
C GLN A 115 9.57 -18.43 6.88
N GLY A 116 8.68 -18.59 7.87
CA GLY A 116 7.55 -17.70 8.07
C GLY A 116 6.61 -17.65 6.86
N VAL A 117 6.23 -16.45 6.44
CA VAL A 117 5.28 -16.19 5.35
C VAL A 117 5.95 -16.03 3.97
N LEU A 118 7.28 -16.06 3.91
CA LEU A 118 8.02 -15.91 2.66
C LEU A 118 7.72 -17.07 1.70
N SER A 119 7.44 -16.74 0.44
CA SER A 119 7.39 -17.74 -0.65
C SER A 119 8.74 -18.43 -0.76
N ARG A 120 8.75 -19.77 -0.77
CA ARG A 120 9.99 -20.57 -0.86
C ARG A 120 10.76 -20.32 -2.17
N ASN A 121 10.03 -20.05 -3.24
CA ASN A 121 10.57 -19.71 -4.54
C ASN A 121 10.03 -18.36 -5.00
N PHE A 122 10.86 -17.64 -5.74
CA PHE A 122 10.50 -16.35 -6.31
C PHE A 122 11.14 -16.16 -7.68
N VAL A 123 10.56 -15.25 -8.46
CA VAL A 123 11.09 -14.81 -9.75
C VAL A 123 11.19 -13.29 -9.72
N GLU A 124 12.39 -12.77 -9.90
CA GLU A 124 12.56 -11.36 -10.22
C GLU A 124 12.23 -11.18 -11.70
N VAL A 125 11.05 -10.62 -11.97
CA VAL A 125 10.54 -10.52 -13.35
C VAL A 125 11.17 -9.33 -14.07
N THR A 126 11.54 -9.53 -15.34
CA THR A 126 12.12 -8.47 -16.18
C THR A 126 11.20 -8.03 -17.32
N GLY A 127 10.04 -8.69 -17.48
CA GLY A 127 9.06 -8.30 -18.50
C GLY A 127 7.80 -9.16 -18.50
N PRO A 128 6.90 -8.95 -19.47
CA PRO A 128 5.60 -9.63 -19.55
C PRO A 128 5.73 -11.15 -19.65
N ALA A 129 6.71 -11.66 -20.41
CA ALA A 129 6.88 -13.09 -20.65
C ALA A 129 7.16 -13.88 -19.36
N ASP A 130 7.93 -13.29 -18.42
CA ASP A 130 8.20 -13.92 -17.13
C ASP A 130 6.92 -14.06 -16.30
N VAL A 131 6.10 -13.00 -16.26
CA VAL A 131 4.81 -13.03 -15.58
C VAL A 131 3.87 -14.05 -16.21
N GLN A 132 3.77 -14.07 -17.54
CA GLN A 132 2.95 -15.03 -18.27
C GLN A 132 3.35 -16.47 -17.96
N ALA A 133 4.66 -16.77 -17.89
CA ALA A 133 5.16 -18.08 -17.52
C ALA A 133 4.77 -18.48 -16.09
N VAL A 134 4.88 -17.56 -15.12
CA VAL A 134 4.48 -17.82 -13.73
C VAL A 134 2.97 -18.03 -13.58
N LEU A 135 2.15 -17.22 -14.26
CA LEU A 135 0.69 -17.38 -14.26
C LEU A 135 0.26 -18.71 -14.91
N ALA A 136 0.88 -19.09 -16.02
CA ALA A 136 0.63 -20.37 -16.68
C ALA A 136 1.00 -21.55 -15.78
N TYR A 137 2.15 -21.47 -15.08
CA TYR A 137 2.55 -22.47 -14.10
C TYR A 137 1.53 -22.58 -12.95
N SER A 138 1.16 -21.45 -12.34
CA SER A 138 0.19 -21.44 -11.24
C SER A 138 -1.17 -22.02 -11.66
N ARG A 139 -1.66 -21.69 -12.87
CA ARG A 139 -2.90 -22.27 -13.40
C ARG A 139 -2.79 -23.79 -13.55
N ALA A 140 -1.63 -24.29 -14.01
CA ALA A 140 -1.44 -25.72 -14.25
C ALA A 140 -1.27 -26.54 -12.95
N THR A 141 -0.73 -25.94 -11.88
CA THR A 141 -0.40 -26.66 -10.64
C THR A 141 -1.29 -26.34 -9.45
N GLY A 142 -2.06 -25.24 -9.51
CA GLY A 142 -2.75 -24.67 -8.37
C GLY A 142 -1.81 -24.03 -7.34
N THR A 143 -0.53 -23.81 -7.67
CA THR A 143 0.43 -23.16 -6.76
C THR A 143 -0.03 -21.72 -6.49
N PRO A 144 -0.29 -21.32 -5.24
CA PRO A 144 -0.67 -19.93 -4.93
C PRO A 144 0.40 -18.94 -5.36
N LEU A 145 -0.01 -17.72 -5.69
CA LEU A 145 0.91 -16.64 -6.03
C LEU A 145 0.96 -15.57 -4.94
N SER A 146 2.11 -14.92 -4.84
CA SER A 146 2.27 -13.65 -4.13
C SER A 146 2.94 -12.65 -5.06
N ILE A 147 2.59 -11.36 -4.95
CA ILE A 147 3.19 -10.31 -5.76
C ILE A 147 3.84 -9.30 -4.82
N LYS A 148 5.14 -9.10 -4.99
CA LYS A 148 5.92 -8.16 -4.21
C LYS A 148 6.47 -7.05 -5.09
N GLY A 149 6.14 -5.81 -4.74
CA GLY A 149 6.82 -4.60 -5.20
C GLY A 149 8.03 -4.30 -4.31
N SER A 150 7.93 -3.26 -3.48
CA SER A 150 8.97 -2.92 -2.50
C SER A 150 8.87 -3.69 -1.17
N GLY A 151 7.72 -4.29 -0.83
CA GLY A 151 7.51 -4.94 0.47
C GLY A 151 7.08 -3.97 1.60
N HIS A 152 6.45 -2.85 1.24
CA HIS A 152 5.90 -1.83 2.15
C HIS A 152 4.54 -2.16 2.78
N ASP A 153 3.92 -3.26 2.37
CA ASP A 153 2.52 -3.53 2.72
C ASP A 153 2.31 -3.74 4.23
N TYR A 154 1.42 -2.96 4.84
CA TYR A 154 1.05 -3.12 6.26
C TYR A 154 0.17 -4.35 6.50
N ASN A 155 -0.57 -4.79 5.47
CA ASN A 155 -1.62 -5.82 5.53
C ASN A 155 -1.15 -7.22 5.13
N MET A 156 0.16 -7.45 5.02
CA MET A 156 0.75 -8.74 4.66
C MET A 156 0.29 -9.31 3.30
N ARG A 157 -0.08 -8.46 2.35
CA ARG A 157 -0.57 -8.85 1.01
C ARG A 157 0.55 -9.19 0.02
N SER A 158 1.80 -8.84 0.35
CA SER A 158 2.98 -9.03 -0.52
C SER A 158 3.84 -10.25 -0.16
N SER A 159 3.36 -11.09 0.75
CA SER A 159 3.93 -12.41 1.06
C SER A 159 2.81 -13.39 1.40
N ARG A 160 3.01 -14.68 1.13
CA ARG A 160 2.02 -15.73 1.41
C ARG A 160 2.72 -17.07 1.55
N ARG A 161 2.45 -17.78 2.64
CA ARG A 161 3.00 -19.13 2.86
C ARG A 161 2.63 -20.06 1.71
N GLY A 162 3.60 -20.86 1.26
CA GLY A 162 3.37 -21.87 0.22
C GLY A 162 3.17 -21.33 -1.20
N SER A 163 3.29 -20.02 -1.39
CA SER A 163 3.18 -19.42 -2.73
C SER A 163 4.50 -19.45 -3.51
N LEU A 164 4.40 -19.19 -4.81
CA LEU A 164 5.49 -18.74 -5.68
C LEU A 164 5.39 -17.21 -5.83
N ALA A 165 6.47 -16.50 -5.53
CA ALA A 165 6.47 -15.04 -5.59
C ALA A 165 6.85 -14.50 -6.97
N ILE A 166 6.13 -13.46 -7.38
CA ILE A 166 6.47 -12.56 -8.48
C ILE A 166 7.04 -11.30 -7.85
N TRP A 167 8.35 -11.07 -8.02
CA TRP A 167 9.01 -9.88 -7.50
C TRP A 167 9.28 -8.89 -8.64
N THR A 168 8.64 -7.71 -8.58
CA THR A 168 8.69 -6.73 -9.68
C THR A 168 9.95 -5.87 -9.68
N ARG A 169 10.95 -6.17 -8.82
CA ARG A 169 12.16 -5.34 -8.71
C ARG A 169 12.88 -5.23 -10.06
N GLY A 170 12.87 -6.24 -10.91
CA GLY A 170 13.54 -6.20 -12.22
C GLY A 170 12.96 -5.18 -13.22
N LEU A 171 11.76 -4.66 -12.98
CA LEU A 171 11.07 -3.73 -13.87
C LEU A 171 11.47 -2.28 -13.58
N ARG A 172 12.63 -1.87 -14.08
CA ARG A 172 13.31 -0.59 -13.75
C ARG A 172 13.11 0.55 -14.73
N ASP A 173 12.46 0.30 -15.87
CA ASP A 173 12.41 1.29 -16.96
C ASP A 173 11.77 2.61 -16.53
N THR A 174 12.35 3.72 -16.98
CA THR A 174 11.82 5.07 -16.78
C THR A 174 11.77 5.82 -18.10
N ALA A 175 10.74 6.65 -18.30
CA ALA A 175 10.63 7.49 -19.49
C ALA A 175 9.95 8.82 -19.19
N PHE A 176 10.48 9.90 -19.74
CA PHE A 176 9.85 11.22 -19.72
C PHE A 176 9.20 11.50 -21.07
N HIS A 177 7.97 12.00 -21.04
CA HIS A 177 7.18 12.30 -22.21
C HIS A 177 6.76 13.77 -22.17
N PRO A 178 7.33 14.64 -23.01
CA PRO A 178 6.91 16.05 -23.05
C PRO A 178 5.48 16.22 -23.59
N SER A 179 4.98 15.25 -24.36
CA SER A 179 3.67 15.27 -25.01
C SER A 179 3.14 13.84 -25.16
N PHE A 180 2.55 13.28 -24.09
CA PHE A 180 2.03 11.93 -24.05
C PHE A 180 0.55 11.88 -24.45
N VAL A 181 0.21 10.93 -25.31
CA VAL A 181 -1.17 10.50 -25.60
C VAL A 181 -1.23 9.00 -25.28
N ALA A 182 -2.20 8.58 -24.47
CA ALA A 182 -2.32 7.19 -24.07
C ALA A 182 -2.65 6.28 -25.27
N ASP A 183 -2.15 5.05 -25.24
CA ASP A 183 -2.24 4.14 -26.38
C ASP A 183 -3.69 3.78 -26.71
N GLY A 184 -4.03 3.86 -27.99
CA GLY A 184 -5.39 3.62 -28.48
C GLY A 184 -6.36 4.79 -28.27
N CYS A 185 -5.94 5.88 -27.61
CA CYS A 185 -6.74 7.10 -27.61
C CYS A 185 -6.69 7.83 -28.97
N PRO A 186 -7.76 8.56 -29.34
CA PRO A 186 -7.78 9.32 -30.60
C PRO A 186 -6.63 10.34 -30.68
N PRO A 187 -6.05 10.59 -31.88
CA PRO A 187 -4.98 11.58 -32.05
C PRO A 187 -5.36 13.02 -31.64
N ALA A 188 -6.66 13.33 -31.63
CA ALA A 188 -7.18 14.63 -31.18
C ALA A 188 -7.20 14.79 -29.65
N THR A 189 -6.85 13.74 -28.88
CA THR A 189 -6.75 13.81 -27.42
C THR A 189 -5.65 14.79 -27.03
N HIS A 190 -5.97 15.72 -26.11
CA HIS A 190 -5.00 16.70 -25.65
C HIS A 190 -3.81 16.01 -24.96
N PRO A 191 -2.58 16.19 -25.47
CA PRO A 191 -1.41 15.57 -24.87
C PRO A 191 -1.09 16.17 -23.51
N ARG A 192 -0.41 15.39 -22.66
CA ARG A 192 0.02 15.80 -21.32
C ARG A 192 1.51 15.53 -21.15
N GLN A 193 2.20 16.38 -20.39
CA GLN A 193 3.51 15.99 -19.88
C GLN A 193 3.34 14.78 -18.96
N ALA A 194 4.19 13.77 -19.08
CA ALA A 194 4.07 12.54 -18.31
C ALA A 194 5.42 11.89 -18.00
N VAL A 195 5.43 11.08 -16.94
CA VAL A 195 6.55 10.22 -16.56
C VAL A 195 6.06 8.77 -16.47
N THR A 196 6.82 7.83 -17.02
CA THR A 196 6.54 6.39 -16.92
C THR A 196 7.54 5.74 -16.01
N PHE A 197 7.06 4.89 -15.10
CA PHE A 197 7.88 4.14 -14.17
C PHE A 197 7.52 2.66 -14.21
N GLY A 198 8.52 1.80 -14.39
CA GLY A 198 8.39 0.37 -14.18
C GLY A 198 7.98 0.05 -12.74
N ALA A 199 7.33 -1.09 -12.52
CA ALA A 199 6.80 -1.50 -11.22
C ALA A 199 7.86 -1.83 -10.17
N GLY A 200 9.12 -1.82 -10.55
CA GLY A 200 10.23 -1.86 -9.62
C GLY A 200 10.59 -0.49 -9.05
N VAL A 201 10.42 0.59 -9.82
CA VAL A 201 11.00 1.90 -9.54
C VAL A 201 10.53 2.43 -8.18
N THR A 202 11.50 2.78 -7.31
CA THR A 202 11.21 3.35 -5.98
C THR A 202 10.89 4.83 -6.07
N MET A 203 10.35 5.42 -5.01
CA MET A 203 10.02 6.83 -4.98
C MET A 203 11.27 7.71 -5.11
N THR A 204 12.39 7.34 -4.49
CA THR A 204 13.68 8.03 -4.69
C THR A 204 14.12 8.03 -6.14
N GLU A 205 14.07 6.88 -6.80
CA GLU A 205 14.44 6.74 -8.21
C GLU A 205 13.50 7.56 -9.10
N ALA A 206 12.19 7.49 -8.85
CA ALA A 206 11.16 8.22 -9.59
C ALA A 206 11.30 9.74 -9.44
N MET A 207 11.47 10.25 -8.22
CA MET A 207 11.62 11.68 -7.95
C MET A 207 12.91 12.24 -8.52
N THR A 208 14.02 11.48 -8.42
CA THR A 208 15.30 11.88 -9.03
C THR A 208 15.18 11.97 -10.55
N PHE A 209 14.53 10.98 -11.17
CA PHE A 209 14.29 10.98 -12.62
C PHE A 209 13.40 12.14 -13.06
N ALA A 210 12.26 12.35 -12.39
CA ALA A 210 11.33 13.43 -12.73
C ALA A 210 12.01 14.82 -12.63
N HIS A 211 12.73 15.07 -11.53
CA HIS A 211 13.46 16.32 -11.33
C HIS A 211 14.48 16.60 -12.44
N ALA A 212 15.23 15.58 -12.87
CA ALA A 212 16.20 15.72 -13.97
C ALA A 212 15.55 16.14 -15.31
N HIS A 213 14.24 15.98 -15.44
CA HIS A 213 13.44 16.40 -16.59
C HIS A 213 12.57 17.64 -16.30
N ASN A 214 12.84 18.38 -15.23
CA ASN A 214 12.05 19.53 -14.78
C ASN A 214 10.56 19.17 -14.59
N ALA A 215 10.31 17.96 -14.09
CA ALA A 215 8.99 17.40 -13.89
C ALA A 215 8.80 16.96 -12.43
N THR A 216 7.56 17.05 -11.96
CA THR A 216 7.13 16.56 -10.67
C THR A 216 5.79 15.84 -10.77
N PHE A 217 5.50 15.00 -9.79
CA PHE A 217 4.24 14.29 -9.65
C PHE A 217 3.99 14.04 -8.14
N PRO A 218 2.76 13.71 -7.71
CA PRO A 218 2.53 13.32 -6.32
C PRO A 218 3.51 12.22 -5.90
N ALA A 219 4.13 12.37 -4.74
CA ALA A 219 5.11 11.43 -4.22
C ALA A 219 4.67 10.84 -2.88
N GLY A 220 5.03 9.59 -2.63
CA GLY A 220 4.84 8.94 -1.34
C GLY A 220 5.74 9.55 -0.26
N SER A 221 5.33 9.39 0.99
CA SER A 221 6.00 9.90 2.20
C SER A 221 7.20 9.07 2.67
N SER A 222 7.48 7.92 2.04
CA SER A 222 8.67 7.09 2.28
C SER A 222 9.44 6.86 0.98
N ALA A 223 10.76 6.97 1.08
CA ALA A 223 11.66 6.98 -0.08
C ALA A 223 11.69 5.65 -0.86
N THR A 224 11.46 4.53 -0.15
CA THR A 224 11.54 3.18 -0.69
C THR A 224 10.20 2.62 -1.18
N VAL A 225 9.10 3.39 -1.09
CA VAL A 225 7.80 3.02 -1.66
C VAL A 225 7.91 2.85 -3.18
N GLY A 226 7.24 1.85 -3.76
CA GLY A 226 7.22 1.63 -5.21
C GLY A 226 6.24 2.56 -5.93
N ALA A 227 6.70 3.33 -6.92
CA ALA A 227 5.91 4.36 -7.60
C ALA A 227 4.71 3.83 -8.40
N SER A 228 4.82 2.63 -8.98
CA SER A 228 3.73 2.00 -9.76
C SER A 228 3.04 0.84 -9.02
N GLY A 229 3.36 0.65 -7.74
CA GLY A 229 2.88 -0.47 -6.93
C GLY A 229 1.61 -0.18 -6.15
N GLY A 230 1.44 -0.85 -5.01
CA GLY A 230 0.28 -0.70 -4.14
C GLY A 230 -0.04 0.74 -3.74
N TRP A 231 0.95 1.65 -3.70
CA TRP A 231 0.75 3.07 -3.46
C TRP A 231 -0.15 3.71 -4.54
N ALA A 232 0.24 3.65 -5.81
CA ALA A 232 -0.58 4.20 -6.90
C ALA A 232 -1.89 3.42 -7.11
N LEU A 233 -1.88 2.10 -6.87
CA LEU A 233 -3.03 1.23 -7.14
C LEU A 233 -4.16 1.32 -6.10
N ASN A 234 -3.89 1.85 -4.91
CA ASN A 234 -4.89 2.04 -3.84
C ASN A 234 -5.17 3.53 -3.54
N GLY A 235 -4.70 4.45 -4.37
CA GLY A 235 -4.92 5.89 -4.20
C GLY A 235 -3.61 6.66 -4.25
N GLY A 236 -2.76 6.50 -3.23
CA GLY A 236 -1.46 7.14 -3.17
C GLY A 236 -1.57 8.63 -2.84
N HIS A 237 -1.76 8.92 -1.55
CA HIS A 237 -1.73 10.29 -1.04
C HIS A 237 -0.30 10.87 -1.09
N SER A 238 -0.24 12.20 -1.03
CA SER A 238 0.98 12.98 -1.06
C SER A 238 0.76 14.32 -0.39
N VAL A 239 1.82 14.93 0.15
CA VAL A 239 1.80 16.35 0.57
C VAL A 239 1.38 17.30 -0.58
N LEU A 240 1.51 16.85 -1.84
CA LEU A 240 1.06 17.58 -3.01
C LEU A 240 -0.40 17.34 -3.40
N SER A 241 -1.07 16.36 -2.81
CA SER A 241 -2.44 15.99 -3.20
C SER A 241 -3.47 17.11 -3.09
N PRO A 242 -3.39 18.06 -2.14
CA PRO A 242 -4.26 19.24 -2.14
C PRO A 242 -4.15 20.07 -3.44
N GLY A 243 -2.99 20.09 -4.10
CA GLY A 243 -2.77 20.85 -5.34
C GLY A 243 -2.89 20.03 -6.62
N PHE A 244 -2.53 18.74 -6.58
CA PHE A 244 -2.39 17.92 -7.78
C PHE A 244 -3.23 16.64 -7.79
N GLY A 245 -3.98 16.32 -6.73
CA GLY A 245 -4.72 15.07 -6.64
C GLY A 245 -3.88 13.89 -6.13
N LEU A 246 -4.49 12.72 -6.05
CA LEU A 246 -3.81 11.48 -5.63
C LEU A 246 -2.99 10.89 -6.78
N ALA A 247 -2.09 9.96 -6.48
CA ALA A 247 -1.36 9.21 -7.52
C ALA A 247 -2.31 8.53 -8.51
N ALA A 248 -3.36 7.87 -7.99
CA ALA A 248 -4.40 7.26 -8.79
C ALA A 248 -5.04 8.28 -9.74
N ASP A 249 -5.33 9.51 -9.28
CA ASP A 249 -5.89 10.59 -10.12
C ASP A 249 -4.95 10.99 -11.27
N ARG A 250 -3.65 10.74 -11.12
CA ARG A 250 -2.60 11.13 -12.07
C ARG A 250 -2.19 10.06 -13.05
N VAL A 251 -2.51 8.78 -12.83
CA VAL A 251 -2.18 7.74 -13.79
C VAL A 251 -2.99 7.92 -15.08
N LEU A 252 -2.30 7.96 -16.22
CA LEU A 252 -2.85 8.01 -17.57
C LEU A 252 -2.94 6.64 -18.22
N GLN A 253 -2.03 5.73 -17.86
CA GLN A 253 -1.94 4.40 -18.47
C GLN A 253 -1.20 3.41 -17.56
N PHE A 254 -1.64 2.14 -17.59
CA PHE A 254 -0.88 1.01 -17.07
C PHE A 254 -0.56 0.01 -18.18
N ALA A 255 0.63 -0.59 -18.10
CA ALA A 255 0.92 -1.86 -18.75
C ALA A 255 0.81 -2.98 -17.71
N ILE A 256 0.08 -4.06 -18.02
CA ILE A 256 -0.26 -5.10 -17.05
C ILE A 256 -0.34 -6.47 -17.73
N VAL A 257 0.13 -7.52 -17.04
CA VAL A 257 -0.21 -8.91 -17.38
C VAL A 257 -1.27 -9.41 -16.41
N THR A 258 -2.42 -9.76 -16.94
CA THR A 258 -3.57 -10.23 -16.15
C THR A 258 -3.60 -11.76 -16.06
N PRO A 259 -4.37 -12.34 -15.13
CA PRO A 259 -4.34 -13.78 -14.85
C PRO A 259 -4.64 -14.68 -16.05
N ASP A 260 -5.53 -14.28 -16.95
CA ASP A 260 -5.79 -14.94 -18.25
C ASP A 260 -4.57 -14.98 -19.21
N GLY A 261 -3.43 -14.40 -18.82
CA GLY A 261 -2.15 -14.48 -19.52
C GLY A 261 -1.93 -13.41 -20.59
N GLN A 262 -2.85 -12.45 -20.76
CA GLN A 262 -2.64 -11.39 -21.76
C GLN A 262 -1.84 -10.23 -21.21
N HIS A 263 -0.96 -9.68 -22.04
CA HIS A 263 -0.35 -8.38 -21.82
C HIS A 263 -1.30 -7.30 -22.35
N ARG A 264 -1.78 -6.43 -21.47
CA ARG A 264 -2.78 -5.40 -21.75
C ARG A 264 -2.24 -4.01 -21.46
N ILE A 265 -2.73 -3.05 -22.23
CA ILE A 265 -2.73 -1.63 -21.85
C ILE A 265 -4.09 -1.29 -21.25
N ALA A 266 -4.08 -0.62 -20.09
CA ALA A 266 -5.28 -0.12 -19.44
C ALA A 266 -5.19 1.42 -19.30
N ASN A 267 -6.10 2.12 -19.97
CA ASN A 267 -6.26 3.58 -19.93
C ASN A 267 -7.73 3.95 -20.20
N ALA A 268 -8.04 5.24 -20.35
CA ALA A 268 -9.41 5.72 -20.59
C ALA A 268 -10.03 5.24 -21.92
N CYS A 269 -9.22 4.85 -22.90
CA CYS A 269 -9.66 4.47 -24.26
C CYS A 269 -9.54 2.96 -24.51
N THR A 270 -8.65 2.28 -23.78
CA THR A 270 -8.30 0.87 -23.95
C THR A 270 -8.42 0.16 -22.61
N ASN A 271 -9.26 -0.88 -22.52
CA ASN A 271 -9.61 -1.57 -21.27
C ASN A 271 -10.06 -0.62 -20.11
N PRO A 272 -11.03 0.29 -20.33
CA PRO A 272 -11.37 1.35 -19.37
C PRO A 272 -11.88 0.83 -18.02
N SER A 273 -12.61 -0.30 -18.00
CA SER A 273 -13.06 -0.91 -16.73
C SER A 273 -11.89 -1.41 -15.88
N LEU A 274 -10.85 -1.99 -16.52
CA LEU A 274 -9.63 -2.41 -15.84
C LEU A 274 -8.83 -1.20 -15.37
N PHE A 275 -8.76 -0.14 -16.19
CA PHE A 275 -8.09 1.11 -15.81
C PHE A 275 -8.73 1.75 -14.57
N TRP A 276 -10.06 1.87 -14.56
CA TRP A 276 -10.81 2.33 -13.39
C TRP A 276 -10.51 1.50 -12.14
N ALA A 277 -10.50 0.17 -12.27
CA ALA A 277 -10.23 -0.73 -11.15
C ALA A 277 -8.79 -0.61 -10.63
N LEU A 278 -7.79 -0.42 -11.50
CA LEU A 278 -6.40 -0.23 -11.10
C LEU A 278 -6.17 1.12 -10.41
N ARG A 279 -7.05 2.10 -10.59
CA ARG A 279 -7.01 3.40 -9.91
C ARG A 279 -7.85 3.35 -8.62
N GLY A 280 -7.39 2.61 -7.61
CA GLY A 280 -8.00 2.58 -6.27
C GLY A 280 -8.53 1.21 -5.82
N GLY A 281 -8.66 0.24 -6.72
CA GLY A 281 -9.09 -1.13 -6.40
C GLY A 281 -7.99 -2.03 -5.82
N GLY A 282 -6.74 -1.54 -5.84
CA GLY A 282 -5.60 -2.16 -5.19
C GLY A 282 -4.77 -3.12 -6.03
N GLY A 283 -3.52 -3.29 -5.58
CA GLY A 283 -2.57 -4.23 -6.16
C GLY A 283 -2.89 -5.68 -5.80
N GLY A 284 -2.44 -6.61 -6.65
CA GLY A 284 -2.54 -8.05 -6.39
C GLY A 284 -3.90 -8.68 -6.74
N ALA A 285 -4.91 -7.89 -7.10
CA ALA A 285 -6.22 -8.42 -7.51
C ALA A 285 -6.33 -8.60 -9.02
N PHE A 286 -5.96 -7.61 -9.85
CA PHE A 286 -6.33 -7.62 -11.26
C PHE A 286 -5.27 -8.17 -12.21
N GLY A 287 -4.01 -8.25 -11.74
CA GLY A 287 -2.86 -8.69 -12.54
C GLY A 287 -1.55 -8.15 -11.96
N VAL A 288 -0.45 -8.41 -12.66
CA VAL A 288 0.88 -7.86 -12.35
C VAL A 288 1.10 -6.63 -13.22
N VAL A 289 1.04 -5.46 -12.60
CA VAL A 289 1.39 -4.19 -13.26
C VAL A 289 2.88 -4.21 -13.58
N LEU A 290 3.22 -3.89 -14.82
CA LEU A 290 4.59 -3.81 -15.30
C LEU A 290 5.12 -2.37 -15.22
N SER A 291 4.28 -1.40 -15.53
CA SER A 291 4.59 0.03 -15.45
C SER A 291 3.33 0.86 -15.32
N SER A 292 3.49 2.10 -14.86
CA SER A 292 2.44 3.12 -14.87
C SER A 292 2.98 4.45 -15.41
N THR A 293 2.17 5.13 -16.22
CA THR A 293 2.47 6.45 -16.78
C THR A 293 1.63 7.49 -16.05
N HIS A 294 2.28 8.42 -15.36
CA HIS A 294 1.67 9.48 -14.57
C HIS A 294 1.73 10.80 -15.31
N ALA A 295 0.62 11.55 -15.31
CA ALA A 295 0.64 12.95 -15.70
C ALA A 295 1.56 13.73 -14.74
N ALA A 296 2.52 14.43 -15.30
CA ALA A 296 3.50 15.23 -14.57
C ALA A 296 3.21 16.73 -14.72
N GLU A 297 3.63 17.49 -13.72
CA GLU A 297 3.61 18.96 -13.73
C GLU A 297 5.06 19.47 -13.83
N PRO A 298 5.29 20.73 -14.22
CA PRO A 298 6.61 21.35 -14.08
C PRO A 298 7.08 21.29 -12.62
N ASP A 299 8.32 20.89 -12.40
CA ASP A 299 8.90 20.98 -11.06
C ASP A 299 9.09 22.46 -10.69
N GLY A 300 8.67 22.82 -9.49
CA GLY A 300 8.49 24.23 -9.13
C GLY A 300 8.50 24.46 -7.62
N PRO A 301 8.51 25.73 -7.20
CA PRO A 301 8.73 26.08 -5.81
C PRO A 301 7.56 25.65 -4.93
N VAL A 302 7.90 25.03 -3.79
CA VAL A 302 6.97 24.62 -2.76
C VAL A 302 7.30 25.30 -1.45
N THR A 303 6.29 25.71 -0.68
CA THR A 303 6.50 26.29 0.65
C THR A 303 6.20 25.25 1.72
N SER A 304 7.09 25.09 2.69
CA SER A 304 6.90 24.23 3.85
C SER A 304 6.94 25.04 5.15
N ALA A 305 6.26 24.55 6.17
CA ALA A 305 6.33 25.03 7.53
C ALA A 305 6.53 23.84 8.47
N ILE A 306 7.64 23.87 9.21
CA ILE A 306 7.92 22.93 10.29
C ILE A 306 7.61 23.63 11.60
N ILE A 307 6.60 23.14 12.32
CA ILE A 307 6.13 23.72 13.57
C ILE A 307 6.34 22.69 14.66
N SER A 308 7.13 23.00 15.69
CA SER A 308 7.46 22.06 16.76
C SER A 308 7.56 22.73 18.12
N PHE A 309 7.24 21.98 19.17
CA PHE A 309 7.36 22.44 20.55
C PHE A 309 7.59 21.26 21.51
N PRO A 310 8.07 21.48 22.73
CA PRO A 310 8.10 20.45 23.78
C PRO A 310 6.67 19.95 24.11
N GLY A 311 6.34 18.74 23.65
CA GLY A 311 5.03 18.12 23.90
C GLY A 311 4.86 17.70 25.35
N THR A 312 3.65 17.88 25.89
CA THR A 312 3.26 17.40 27.22
C THR A 312 1.84 16.82 27.15
N PRO A 313 1.41 16.00 28.12
CA PRO A 313 0.01 15.56 28.19
C PRO A 313 -0.98 16.74 28.21
N ALA A 314 -0.61 17.88 28.80
CA ALA A 314 -1.45 19.07 28.88
C ALA A 314 -1.58 19.81 27.53
N THR A 315 -0.59 19.71 26.64
CA THR A 315 -0.59 20.40 25.35
C THR A 315 -1.21 19.57 24.22
N LEU A 316 -1.35 18.26 24.39
CA LEU A 316 -1.87 17.35 23.37
C LEU A 316 -3.28 17.73 22.89
N ASN A 317 -4.24 17.82 23.80
CA ASN A 317 -5.63 18.14 23.43
C ASN A 317 -5.76 19.56 22.83
N PRO A 318 -5.21 20.63 23.44
CA PRO A 318 -5.25 21.97 22.84
C PRO A 318 -4.62 22.03 21.45
N TRP A 319 -3.50 21.31 21.23
CA TRP A 319 -2.83 21.26 19.94
C TRP A 319 -3.70 20.59 18.87
N ILE A 320 -4.19 19.37 19.13
CA ILE A 320 -5.04 18.64 18.18
C ILE A 320 -6.34 19.43 17.92
N SER A 321 -6.90 20.08 18.94
CA SER A 321 -8.09 20.93 18.79
C SER A 321 -7.85 22.08 17.82
N LEU A 322 -6.73 22.80 17.99
CA LEU A 322 -6.35 23.91 17.12
C LEU A 322 -6.18 23.45 15.67
N LEU A 323 -5.47 22.34 15.47
CA LEU A 323 -5.24 21.80 14.13
C LEU A 323 -6.56 21.39 13.48
N ALA A 324 -7.44 20.69 14.21
CA ALA A 324 -8.74 20.27 13.70
C ALA A 324 -9.64 21.47 13.35
N GLU A 325 -9.61 22.53 14.16
CA GLU A 325 -10.40 23.74 13.91
C GLU A 325 -9.97 24.45 12.62
N HIS A 326 -8.67 24.52 12.34
CA HIS A 326 -8.14 25.23 11.18
C HIS A 326 -7.95 24.36 9.94
N ALA A 327 -7.97 23.04 10.06
CA ALA A 327 -7.66 22.12 8.97
C ALA A 327 -8.49 22.36 7.68
N PRO A 328 -9.81 22.58 7.71
CA PRO A 328 -10.57 22.86 6.48
C PRO A 328 -10.06 24.09 5.72
N ALA A 329 -9.78 25.19 6.43
CA ALA A 329 -9.29 26.42 5.82
C ALA A 329 -7.89 26.24 5.24
N TRP A 330 -7.00 25.57 5.98
CA TRP A 330 -5.65 25.26 5.53
C TRP A 330 -5.63 24.36 4.30
N THR A 331 -6.41 23.28 4.28
CA THR A 331 -6.54 22.39 3.13
C THR A 331 -7.03 23.15 1.89
N ARG A 332 -8.02 24.05 2.04
CA ARG A 332 -8.51 24.90 0.94
C ARG A 332 -7.47 25.91 0.45
N ALA A 333 -6.60 26.40 1.33
CA ALA A 333 -5.45 27.22 0.97
C ALA A 333 -4.29 26.40 0.34
N GLY A 334 -4.38 25.06 0.36
CA GLY A 334 -3.38 24.15 -0.20
C GLY A 334 -2.39 23.59 0.80
N TRP A 335 -2.50 23.95 2.08
CA TRP A 335 -1.65 23.39 3.12
C TRP A 335 -2.06 21.94 3.39
N GLY A 336 -1.07 21.06 3.29
CA GLY A 336 -1.21 19.64 3.58
C GLY A 336 -0.04 19.07 4.34
N GLY A 337 -0.03 17.76 4.57
CA GLY A 337 1.10 17.04 5.19
C GLY A 337 0.87 16.57 6.62
N PRO A 338 1.86 15.84 7.18
CA PRO A 338 1.67 15.09 8.41
C PRO A 338 1.83 15.97 9.66
N SER A 339 1.01 15.67 10.65
CA SER A 339 1.08 16.28 11.97
C SER A 339 0.89 15.22 13.07
N ALA A 340 1.47 15.48 14.23
CA ALA A 340 1.49 14.60 15.39
C ALA A 340 1.36 15.42 16.69
N ALA A 341 1.63 14.78 17.84
CA ALA A 341 1.42 15.33 19.18
C ALA A 341 2.04 16.71 19.45
N ASN A 342 3.17 17.03 18.81
CA ASN A 342 3.91 18.26 19.06
C ASN A 342 4.73 18.74 17.85
N LEU A 343 4.46 18.20 16.66
CA LEU A 343 5.21 18.43 15.44
C LEU A 343 4.26 18.40 14.25
N SER A 344 4.38 19.40 13.37
CA SER A 344 3.67 19.47 12.10
C SER A 344 4.64 19.81 10.97
N PHE A 345 4.53 19.07 9.88
CA PHE A 345 5.14 19.39 8.59
C PHE A 345 4.01 19.77 7.63
N LEU A 346 3.76 21.07 7.51
CA LEU A 346 2.74 21.59 6.60
C LEU A 346 3.39 22.05 5.30
N VAL A 347 2.85 21.65 4.17
CA VAL A 347 3.40 21.93 2.84
C VAL A 347 2.31 22.51 1.97
N ASN A 348 2.60 23.62 1.32
CA ASN A 348 1.83 24.14 0.21
C ASN A 348 2.53 23.70 -1.09
N PRO A 349 1.81 23.07 -2.05
CA PRO A 349 2.39 22.63 -3.32
C PRO A 349 2.84 23.78 -4.22
N PHE A 350 2.65 25.02 -3.80
CA PHE A 350 3.08 26.24 -4.48
C PHE A 350 3.79 27.19 -3.52
N ALA A 351 4.49 28.19 -4.06
CA ALA A 351 5.03 29.28 -3.28
C ALA A 351 3.89 30.07 -2.57
N ALA A 352 3.94 30.11 -1.24
CA ALA A 352 2.90 30.72 -0.42
C ALA A 352 3.44 31.93 0.35
N ALA A 353 3.31 33.13 -0.23
CA ALA A 353 3.75 34.39 0.41
C ALA A 353 3.01 34.68 1.73
N ALA A 354 1.78 34.18 1.87
CA ALA A 354 0.96 34.33 3.08
C ALA A 354 1.23 33.27 4.16
N ALA A 355 2.26 32.41 4.01
CA ALA A 355 2.44 31.24 4.85
C ALA A 355 2.46 31.50 6.36
N GLU A 356 3.17 32.54 6.81
CA GLU A 356 3.16 32.90 8.24
C GLU A 356 1.80 33.37 8.73
N SER A 357 1.02 34.06 7.88
CA SER A 357 -0.33 34.52 8.21
C SER A 357 -1.32 33.37 8.22
N ASP A 358 -1.27 32.48 7.22
CA ASP A 358 -2.15 31.32 7.10
C ASP A 358 -2.01 30.41 8.33
N LEU A 359 -0.77 30.19 8.77
CA LEU A 359 -0.43 29.27 9.86
C LEU A 359 -0.24 29.99 11.21
N ALA A 360 -0.58 31.27 11.31
CA ALA A 360 -0.37 32.09 12.50
C ALA A 360 -0.88 31.44 13.80
N PRO A 361 -2.07 30.79 13.84
CA PRO A 361 -2.53 30.11 15.06
C PRO A 361 -1.58 29.02 15.55
N ALA A 362 -1.10 28.15 14.65
CA ALA A 362 -0.19 27.07 14.99
C ALA A 362 1.20 27.58 15.40
N ILE A 363 1.71 28.60 14.69
CA ILE A 363 2.99 29.25 15.00
C ILE A 363 2.93 29.90 16.40
N ALA A 364 1.84 30.62 16.69
CA ALA A 364 1.63 31.25 17.99
C ALA A 364 1.54 30.20 19.11
N PHE A 365 0.82 29.10 18.88
CA PHE A 365 0.72 28.00 19.83
C PHE A 365 2.10 27.41 20.15
N ALA A 366 2.91 27.08 19.14
CA ALA A 366 4.24 26.52 19.36
C ALA A 366 5.14 27.47 20.16
N ARG A 367 5.18 28.76 19.80
CA ARG A 367 5.98 29.78 20.52
C ARG A 367 5.54 29.95 21.97
N ALA A 368 4.22 29.95 22.24
CA ALA A 368 3.68 30.05 23.60
C ALA A 368 4.08 28.86 24.49
N HIS A 369 4.43 27.71 23.90
CA HIS A 369 4.85 26.51 24.60
C HIS A 369 6.35 26.23 24.48
N GLY A 370 7.16 27.27 24.23
CA GLY A 370 8.63 27.17 24.18
C GLY A 370 9.16 26.47 22.92
N GLY A 371 8.35 26.36 21.88
CA GLY A 371 8.71 25.84 20.58
C GLY A 371 9.05 26.89 19.54
N ALA A 372 9.15 26.45 18.29
CA ALA A 372 9.50 27.27 17.15
C ALA A 372 8.70 26.88 15.90
N ALA A 373 8.73 27.76 14.91
CA ALA A 373 8.25 27.47 13.57
C ALA A 373 9.30 27.95 12.55
N ALA A 374 9.57 27.13 11.55
CA ALA A 374 10.42 27.45 10.43
C ALA A 374 9.59 27.36 9.14
N VAL A 375 9.42 28.49 8.47
CA VAL A 375 8.77 28.57 7.16
C VAL A 375 9.85 28.75 6.10
N GLN A 376 9.85 27.88 5.09
CA GLN A 376 10.85 27.89 4.03
C GLN A 376 10.19 27.56 2.69
N THR A 377 10.56 28.32 1.66
CA THR A 377 10.28 27.96 0.27
C THR A 377 11.49 27.25 -0.34
N TYR A 378 11.26 26.07 -0.90
CA TYR A 378 12.24 25.32 -1.66
C TYR A 378 12.13 25.70 -3.15
N PRO A 379 13.24 25.70 -3.92
CA PRO A 379 13.20 26.05 -5.33
C PRO A 379 12.44 25.05 -6.19
N SER A 380 12.41 23.78 -5.77
CA SER A 380 11.65 22.70 -6.40
C SER A 380 10.99 21.79 -5.35
N PHE A 381 10.01 20.98 -5.77
CA PHE A 381 9.47 19.94 -4.88
C PHE A 381 10.52 18.87 -4.58
N PHE A 382 11.38 18.55 -5.54
CA PHE A 382 12.49 17.61 -5.30
C PHE A 382 13.42 18.09 -4.19
N ASP A 383 13.77 19.38 -4.12
CA ASP A 383 14.62 19.91 -3.05
C ASP A 383 13.97 19.75 -1.68
N TYR A 384 12.66 20.02 -1.57
CA TYR A 384 11.90 19.75 -0.35
C TYR A 384 11.90 18.25 -0.02
N TRP A 385 11.60 17.41 -1.01
CA TRP A 385 11.50 15.96 -0.85
C TRP A 385 12.84 15.37 -0.41
N ALA A 386 13.94 15.78 -1.03
CA ALA A 386 15.29 15.37 -0.70
C ALA A 386 15.69 15.81 0.71
N ALA A 387 15.42 17.08 1.08
CA ALA A 387 15.79 17.66 2.37
C ALA A 387 14.91 17.19 3.54
N THR A 388 13.68 16.78 3.28
CA THR A 388 12.71 16.45 4.33
C THR A 388 12.36 14.97 4.32
N ILE A 389 11.81 14.46 3.21
CA ILE A 389 11.32 13.08 3.14
C ILE A 389 12.50 12.11 3.02
N ASN A 390 13.33 12.25 1.98
CA ASN A 390 14.47 11.37 1.79
C ASN A 390 15.47 11.50 2.93
N ALA A 391 15.81 12.71 3.37
CA ALA A 391 16.76 12.92 4.46
C ALA A 391 16.25 12.38 5.81
N SER A 392 14.96 12.54 6.14
CA SER A 392 14.39 11.92 7.35
C SER A 392 14.33 10.39 7.24
N SER A 393 14.21 9.86 6.01
CA SER A 393 14.38 8.44 5.68
C SER A 393 15.84 8.02 5.39
N ALA A 394 16.84 8.91 5.49
CA ALA A 394 18.20 8.67 4.95
C ALA A 394 19.20 8.11 5.97
N THR A 395 18.82 7.95 7.25
CA THR A 395 19.69 7.30 8.22
C THR A 395 19.27 5.86 8.48
N PRO A 396 19.38 5.04 7.43
CA PRO A 396 18.29 4.69 6.52
C PRO A 396 17.02 4.31 7.29
N GLU A 397 15.84 4.73 6.81
CA GLU A 397 14.51 4.52 7.43
C GLU A 397 14.51 3.21 8.24
N PRO A 398 14.72 3.31 9.57
CA PRO A 398 15.21 2.19 10.33
C PRO A 398 14.09 1.16 10.47
N VAL A 399 14.32 -0.03 9.92
CA VAL A 399 13.41 -1.17 10.01
C VAL A 399 13.89 -2.10 11.11
N SER A 400 13.12 -2.14 12.19
CA SER A 400 13.42 -2.98 13.35
C SER A 400 12.21 -3.70 13.94
N THR A 401 10.99 -3.33 13.53
CA THR A 401 9.75 -3.81 14.15
C THR A 401 8.75 -4.33 13.12
N ALA A 402 7.83 -5.18 13.59
CA ALA A 402 6.58 -5.36 12.89
C ALA A 402 5.69 -4.15 13.21
N LEU A 403 5.03 -3.60 12.19
CA LEU A 403 4.29 -2.34 12.29
C LEU A 403 2.96 -2.48 11.57
N PHE A 404 1.85 -2.29 12.28
CA PHE A 404 0.49 -2.41 11.76
C PHE A 404 -0.24 -1.10 11.94
N ALA A 405 -0.99 -0.71 10.93
CA ALA A 405 -1.72 0.54 10.89
C ALA A 405 -3.22 0.30 11.11
N THR A 406 -3.93 1.33 11.57
CA THR A 406 -5.35 1.51 11.36
C THR A 406 -5.57 2.96 10.97
N SER A 407 -6.53 3.24 10.09
CA SER A 407 -6.74 4.61 9.63
C SER A 407 -8.19 4.95 9.33
N ARG A 408 -8.49 6.25 9.32
CA ARG A 408 -9.75 6.82 8.85
C ARG A 408 -9.50 8.06 8.00
N ILE A 409 -10.16 8.12 6.86
CA ILE A 409 -10.26 9.31 6.02
C ILE A 409 -11.52 10.05 6.47
N VAL A 410 -11.31 11.23 7.03
CA VAL A 410 -12.32 11.98 7.79
C VAL A 410 -12.88 13.13 6.96
N PRO A 411 -14.19 13.11 6.63
CA PRO A 411 -14.86 14.14 5.84
C PRO A 411 -14.78 15.52 6.45
N GLU A 412 -14.75 16.56 5.61
CA GLU A 412 -14.80 17.97 6.02
C GLU A 412 -16.02 18.29 6.90
N SER A 413 -17.14 17.59 6.68
CA SER A 413 -18.37 17.74 7.47
C SER A 413 -18.16 17.50 8.97
N VAL A 414 -17.24 16.62 9.35
CA VAL A 414 -16.88 16.38 10.77
C VAL A 414 -16.20 17.61 11.36
N PHE A 415 -15.32 18.25 10.61
CA PHE A 415 -14.57 19.42 11.06
C PHE A 415 -15.45 20.66 11.13
N LEU A 416 -16.42 20.82 10.24
CA LEU A 416 -17.35 21.96 10.25
C LEU A 416 -18.38 21.88 11.38
N ASN A 417 -18.65 20.68 11.90
CA ASN A 417 -19.55 20.47 13.03
C ASN A 417 -18.78 20.50 14.35
N THR A 418 -19.04 21.48 15.22
CA THR A 418 -18.32 21.65 16.50
C THR A 418 -18.36 20.40 17.39
N SER A 419 -19.51 19.73 17.49
CA SER A 419 -19.66 18.53 18.33
C SER A 419 -18.94 17.32 17.75
N ALA A 420 -19.04 17.11 16.43
CA ALA A 420 -18.34 16.02 15.75
C ALA A 420 -16.82 16.23 15.77
N ARG A 421 -16.35 17.46 15.52
CA ARG A 421 -14.95 17.85 15.65
C ARG A 421 -14.42 17.58 17.07
N ALA A 422 -15.15 17.98 18.10
CA ALA A 422 -14.76 17.70 19.49
C ALA A 422 -14.70 16.19 19.79
N ALA A 423 -15.64 15.40 19.25
CA ALA A 423 -15.61 13.94 19.39
C ALA A 423 -14.40 13.30 18.69
N LEU A 424 -14.04 13.78 17.48
CA LEU A 424 -12.83 13.36 16.77
C LEU A 424 -11.57 13.68 17.57
N VAL A 425 -11.44 14.90 18.08
CA VAL A 425 -10.31 15.30 18.92
C VAL A 425 -10.22 14.42 20.17
N GLY A 426 -11.35 14.19 20.85
CA GLY A 426 -11.39 13.31 22.02
C GLY A 426 -10.95 11.87 21.70
N ALA A 427 -11.37 11.33 20.54
CA ALA A 427 -10.97 10.01 20.06
C ALA A 427 -9.46 9.92 19.75
N LEU A 428 -8.88 10.95 19.15
CA LEU A 428 -7.45 11.05 18.89
C LEU A 428 -6.63 11.10 20.19
N VAL A 429 -7.07 11.93 21.14
CA VAL A 429 -6.44 12.02 22.46
C VAL A 429 -6.51 10.68 23.18
N ALA A 430 -7.68 10.05 23.26
CA ALA A 430 -7.85 8.74 23.90
C ALA A 430 -7.01 7.64 23.25
N THR A 431 -6.88 7.66 21.91
CA THR A 431 -6.01 6.72 21.19
C THR A 431 -4.53 6.90 21.59
N ALA A 432 -4.08 8.14 21.73
CA ALA A 432 -2.72 8.44 22.15
C ALA A 432 -2.46 8.18 23.65
N THR A 433 -3.40 8.53 24.53
CA THR A 433 -3.19 8.46 25.99
C THR A 433 -3.61 7.14 26.61
N ASP A 434 -4.77 6.62 26.22
CA ASP A 434 -5.38 5.46 26.89
C ASP A 434 -4.88 4.15 26.27
N LEU A 435 -4.62 4.17 24.96
CA LEU A 435 -4.05 3.03 24.24
C LEU A 435 -2.54 3.13 24.03
N GLY A 436 -1.94 4.30 24.22
CA GLY A 436 -0.50 4.51 24.05
C GLY A 436 -0.03 4.38 22.60
N LEU A 437 -0.92 4.55 21.61
CA LEU A 437 -0.56 4.36 20.20
C LEU A 437 -0.08 5.66 19.57
N ALA A 438 1.00 5.58 18.80
CA ALA A 438 1.45 6.68 17.96
C ALA A 438 0.35 7.02 16.96
N THR A 439 -0.10 8.28 16.95
CA THR A 439 -1.20 8.76 16.13
C THR A 439 -0.74 9.95 15.30
N TYR A 440 -1.02 9.89 14.01
CA TYR A 440 -0.71 10.92 13.02
C TYR A 440 -2.00 11.36 12.34
N PHE A 441 -2.06 12.63 11.95
CA PHE A 441 -3.17 13.19 11.19
C PHE A 441 -2.59 13.96 10.02
N MET A 442 -2.87 13.45 8.82
CA MET A 442 -2.27 13.87 7.58
C MET A 442 -3.29 14.65 6.76
N ALA A 443 -2.94 15.87 6.36
CA ALA A 443 -3.77 16.72 5.51
C ALA A 443 -3.40 16.55 4.02
N ASP A 444 -3.30 15.32 3.54
CA ASP A 444 -2.80 14.94 2.21
C ASP A 444 -3.90 14.39 1.28
N LEU A 445 -5.12 14.90 1.46
CA LEU A 445 -6.29 14.54 0.67
C LEU A 445 -6.56 15.58 -0.43
N PRO A 446 -7.17 15.17 -1.55
CA PRO A 446 -7.37 16.02 -2.72
C PRO A 446 -8.58 16.97 -2.61
N LEU A 447 -9.05 17.35 -1.41
CA LEU A 447 -10.26 18.17 -1.23
C LEU A 447 -10.24 19.48 -2.03
N ARG A 448 -9.09 20.18 -2.04
CA ARG A 448 -8.92 21.40 -2.84
C ARG A 448 -8.89 21.09 -4.33
N TRP A 449 -8.12 20.09 -4.73
CA TRP A 449 -7.99 19.69 -6.14
C TRP A 449 -9.32 19.23 -6.76
N ALA A 450 -10.15 18.51 -5.99
CA ALA A 450 -11.45 18.01 -6.42
C ALA A 450 -12.44 19.12 -6.81
N GLN A 451 -12.29 20.33 -6.28
CA GLN A 451 -13.15 21.47 -6.61
C GLN A 451 -13.05 21.89 -8.08
N SER A 452 -11.88 21.73 -8.69
CA SER A 452 -11.67 21.96 -10.13
C SER A 452 -11.76 20.68 -10.97
N HIS A 453 -11.91 19.52 -10.32
CA HIS A 453 -11.99 18.20 -10.98
C HIS A 453 -13.17 17.37 -10.43
N PRO A 454 -14.42 17.85 -10.56
CA PRO A 454 -15.59 17.22 -9.94
C PRO A 454 -15.88 15.80 -10.46
N ALA A 455 -15.35 15.42 -11.63
CA ALA A 455 -15.51 14.08 -12.20
C ALA A 455 -14.51 13.04 -11.65
N ALA A 456 -13.46 13.48 -10.95
CA ALA A 456 -12.36 12.59 -10.56
C ALA A 456 -12.79 11.43 -9.67
N GLU A 457 -13.78 11.66 -8.80
CA GLU A 457 -14.36 10.63 -7.94
C GLU A 457 -14.97 9.47 -8.74
N ALA A 458 -15.69 9.76 -9.83
CA ALA A 458 -16.29 8.74 -10.67
C ALA A 458 -15.26 7.98 -11.53
N ASP A 459 -14.12 8.61 -11.81
CA ASP A 459 -13.05 8.08 -12.66
C ASP A 459 -12.10 7.11 -11.94
N THR A 460 -12.26 6.96 -10.62
CA THR A 460 -11.47 6.05 -9.78
C THR A 460 -12.37 5.10 -8.98
N ALA A 461 -11.78 4.02 -8.50
CA ALA A 461 -12.41 3.06 -7.61
C ALA A 461 -12.39 3.51 -6.13
N LEU A 462 -11.85 4.70 -5.84
CA LEU A 462 -11.77 5.24 -4.48
C LEU A 462 -13.15 5.74 -4.00
N PRO A 463 -13.55 5.53 -2.74
CA PRO A 463 -14.78 6.11 -2.19
C PRO A 463 -14.81 7.64 -2.30
N ALA A 464 -16.01 8.21 -2.42
CA ALA A 464 -16.21 9.67 -2.48
C ALA A 464 -15.57 10.43 -1.32
N ALA A 465 -15.49 9.79 -0.14
CA ALA A 465 -14.84 10.30 1.05
C ALA A 465 -13.40 10.81 0.77
N TRP A 466 -12.63 10.20 -0.14
CA TRP A 466 -11.29 10.70 -0.49
C TRP A 466 -11.30 12.15 -0.96
N TYR A 467 -12.32 12.54 -1.72
CA TYR A 467 -12.42 13.85 -2.37
C TYR A 467 -13.16 14.90 -1.54
N SER A 468 -13.82 14.48 -0.44
CA SER A 468 -14.53 15.35 0.49
C SER A 468 -13.89 15.44 1.88
N SER A 469 -12.69 14.87 2.06
CA SER A 469 -12.04 14.74 3.38
C SER A 469 -10.86 15.67 3.57
N VAL A 470 -10.64 16.01 4.84
CA VAL A 470 -9.59 16.95 5.27
C VAL A 470 -8.40 16.20 5.84
N TRP A 471 -8.66 15.18 6.66
CA TRP A 471 -7.59 14.38 7.29
C TRP A 471 -7.68 12.91 6.94
N HIS A 472 -6.50 12.31 6.88
CA HIS A 472 -6.27 10.89 6.98
C HIS A 472 -5.57 10.66 8.31
N VAL A 473 -6.32 10.11 9.25
CA VAL A 473 -5.86 9.81 10.60
C VAL A 473 -5.32 8.40 10.60
N VAL A 474 -4.13 8.19 11.15
CA VAL A 474 -3.48 6.88 11.24
C VAL A 474 -2.99 6.64 12.67
N ALA A 475 -3.21 5.44 13.19
CA ALA A 475 -2.60 4.98 14.42
C ALA A 475 -1.84 3.68 14.19
N TYR A 476 -0.74 3.49 14.90
CA TYR A 476 0.12 2.32 14.72
C TYR A 476 0.27 1.49 15.99
N ALA A 477 0.19 0.18 15.82
CA ALA A 477 0.65 -0.80 16.81
C ALA A 477 1.89 -1.51 16.27
N GLN A 478 2.83 -1.80 17.15
CA GLN A 478 4.10 -2.40 16.76
C GLN A 478 4.64 -3.34 17.82
N TRP A 479 5.54 -4.22 17.40
CA TRP A 479 6.31 -5.07 18.31
C TRP A 479 7.65 -5.47 17.69
N ASP A 480 8.58 -5.80 18.59
CA ASP A 480 9.87 -6.37 18.25
C ASP A 480 9.75 -7.81 17.72
N GLY A 481 10.66 -8.25 16.84
CA GLY A 481 10.72 -9.62 16.32
C GLY A 481 10.83 -10.70 17.40
N GLY A 482 11.43 -10.38 18.56
CA GLY A 482 11.50 -11.28 19.72
C GLY A 482 10.24 -11.33 20.59
N ALA A 483 9.23 -10.51 20.31
CA ALA A 483 8.03 -10.40 21.14
C ALA A 483 7.27 -11.74 21.26
N PRO A 484 6.93 -12.20 22.48
CA PRO A 484 6.09 -13.36 22.70
C PRO A 484 4.68 -13.19 22.11
N LEU A 485 3.99 -14.30 21.82
CA LEU A 485 2.64 -14.28 21.21
C LEU A 485 1.64 -13.43 22.01
N ALA A 486 1.69 -13.47 23.34
CA ALA A 486 0.81 -12.68 24.20
C ALA A 486 0.97 -11.16 23.97
N GLN A 487 2.20 -10.68 23.79
CA GLN A 487 2.48 -9.27 23.49
C GLN A 487 1.96 -8.88 22.11
N ARG A 488 2.16 -9.75 21.10
CA ARG A 488 1.64 -9.54 19.74
C ARG A 488 0.12 -9.40 19.75
N ARG A 489 -0.59 -10.32 20.43
CA ARG A 489 -2.05 -10.25 20.61
C ARG A 489 -2.49 -8.98 21.34
N GLY A 490 -1.78 -8.57 22.39
CA GLY A 490 -2.05 -7.31 23.09
C GLY A 490 -1.95 -6.09 22.17
N ALA A 491 -0.92 -6.03 21.32
CA ALA A 491 -0.76 -4.95 20.34
C ALA A 491 -1.91 -4.94 19.30
N VAL A 492 -2.34 -6.10 18.83
CA VAL A 492 -3.51 -6.24 17.93
C VAL A 492 -4.79 -5.77 18.62
N GLN A 493 -5.02 -6.13 19.89
CA GLN A 493 -6.17 -5.67 20.64
C GLN A 493 -6.19 -4.14 20.81
N LEU A 494 -5.04 -3.52 21.08
CA LEU A 494 -4.93 -2.06 21.11
C LEU A 494 -5.26 -1.44 19.75
N LEU A 495 -4.73 -2.01 18.65
CA LEU A 495 -5.03 -1.53 17.30
C LEU A 495 -6.53 -1.61 16.98
N ARG A 496 -7.17 -2.76 17.25
CA ARG A 496 -8.61 -2.95 17.03
C ARG A 496 -9.47 -2.04 17.92
N ASN A 497 -8.99 -1.70 19.12
CA ASN A 497 -9.65 -0.69 19.97
C ASN A 497 -9.58 0.69 19.32
N ALA A 498 -8.40 1.09 18.81
CA ALA A 498 -8.25 2.34 18.08
C ALA A 498 -9.12 2.38 16.81
N THR A 499 -9.18 1.29 16.04
CA THR A 499 -10.08 1.14 14.88
C THR A 499 -11.53 1.47 15.24
N ARG A 500 -12.02 0.96 16.37
CA ARG A 500 -13.40 1.22 16.85
C ARG A 500 -13.59 2.65 17.35
N ILE A 501 -12.63 3.18 18.10
CA ILE A 501 -12.68 4.55 18.64
C ILE A 501 -12.69 5.58 17.51
N LEU A 502 -11.71 5.48 16.60
CA LEU A 502 -11.57 6.38 15.46
C LEU A 502 -12.74 6.23 14.48
N GLY A 503 -13.17 4.98 14.21
CA GLY A 503 -14.29 4.73 13.30
C GLY A 503 -15.61 5.36 13.76
N ARG A 504 -15.89 5.38 15.07
CA ARG A 504 -17.08 6.07 15.61
C ARG A 504 -16.99 7.58 15.48
N ALA A 505 -15.80 8.15 15.62
CA ALA A 505 -15.60 9.59 15.64
C ALA A 505 -15.42 10.20 14.23
N ALA A 506 -15.03 9.39 13.24
CA ALA A 506 -14.83 9.83 11.86
C ALA A 506 -16.14 10.13 11.10
N GLY A 507 -17.29 9.76 11.66
CA GLY A 507 -18.60 9.99 11.05
C GLY A 507 -18.97 8.93 9.99
N PRO A 508 -20.24 8.92 9.54
CA PRO A 508 -20.78 7.87 8.68
C PRO A 508 -20.25 7.91 7.23
N ASP A 509 -19.83 9.08 6.76
CA ASP A 509 -19.33 9.28 5.39
C ASP A 509 -17.81 9.05 5.29
N ALA A 510 -17.15 8.61 6.36
CA ALA A 510 -15.74 8.29 6.36
C ALA A 510 -15.44 6.95 5.65
N CYS A 511 -14.20 6.77 5.24
CA CYS A 511 -13.70 5.49 4.73
C CYS A 511 -12.34 5.14 5.34
N THR A 512 -11.81 3.97 4.96
CA THR A 512 -10.49 3.50 5.39
C THR A 512 -9.58 3.35 4.18
N TYR A 513 -8.34 3.82 4.30
CA TYR A 513 -7.35 3.63 3.25
C TYR A 513 -6.83 2.19 3.26
N ALA A 514 -7.07 1.45 2.18
CA ALA A 514 -6.73 0.03 2.06
C ALA A 514 -5.24 -0.31 2.17
N ASN A 515 -4.31 0.65 2.02
CA ASN A 515 -2.89 0.40 2.28
C ASN A 515 -2.52 0.52 3.76
N GLU A 516 -3.25 1.34 4.53
CA GLU A 516 -2.95 1.65 5.93
C GLU A 516 -4.15 1.30 6.81
N ALA A 517 -4.62 0.06 6.67
CA ALA A 517 -5.81 -0.43 7.33
C ALA A 517 -5.47 -1.42 8.43
N ASP A 518 -6.40 -1.58 9.36
CA ASP A 518 -6.40 -2.70 10.30
C ASP A 518 -6.55 -4.01 9.50
N PRO A 519 -5.57 -4.94 9.54
CA PRO A 519 -5.70 -6.20 8.82
C PRO A 519 -6.87 -7.05 9.31
N TRP A 520 -7.38 -6.80 10.52
CA TRP A 520 -8.46 -7.55 11.16
C TRP A 520 -9.80 -6.80 11.11
N LEU A 521 -9.97 -5.92 10.12
CA LEU A 521 -11.20 -5.19 9.87
C LEU A 521 -12.30 -6.12 9.32
N ASP A 522 -13.39 -6.29 10.06
CA ASP A 522 -14.45 -7.24 9.71
C ASP A 522 -15.23 -6.82 8.44
N ASP A 523 -15.53 -5.53 8.30
CA ASP A 523 -16.28 -4.90 7.19
C ASP A 523 -15.36 -4.22 6.16
N TRP A 524 -14.16 -4.78 5.96
CA TRP A 524 -13.09 -4.21 5.14
C TRP A 524 -13.55 -3.75 3.75
N ALA A 525 -14.33 -4.55 3.03
CA ALA A 525 -14.74 -4.24 1.66
C ALA A 525 -15.61 -2.98 1.60
N ALA A 526 -16.54 -2.84 2.55
CA ALA A 526 -17.39 -1.67 2.68
C ALA A 526 -16.56 -0.43 3.06
N GLN A 527 -15.58 -0.58 3.96
CA GLN A 527 -14.75 0.55 4.37
C GLN A 527 -13.72 0.98 3.32
N PHE A 528 -13.23 0.08 2.48
CA PHE A 528 -12.22 0.39 1.46
C PHE A 528 -12.84 0.95 0.18
N TRP A 529 -14.00 0.43 -0.23
CA TRP A 529 -14.60 0.77 -1.54
C TRP A 529 -16.09 1.10 -1.50
N GLY A 530 -16.79 0.82 -0.40
CA GLY A 530 -18.22 1.10 -0.27
C GLY A 530 -19.05 0.45 -1.38
N ASP A 531 -19.88 1.26 -2.03
CA ASP A 531 -20.75 0.87 -3.14
C ASP A 531 -19.99 0.48 -4.43
N LYS A 532 -18.71 0.84 -4.54
CA LYS A 532 -17.87 0.50 -5.71
C LYS A 532 -17.37 -0.95 -5.68
N TYR A 533 -17.49 -1.66 -4.55
CA TYR A 533 -16.93 -3.00 -4.39
C TYR A 533 -17.50 -4.03 -5.37
N GLU A 534 -18.81 -4.01 -5.61
CA GLU A 534 -19.43 -4.98 -6.52
C GLU A 534 -18.91 -4.84 -7.96
N ARG A 535 -18.73 -3.60 -8.43
CA ARG A 535 -18.15 -3.31 -9.75
C ARG A 535 -16.68 -3.77 -9.81
N LEU A 536 -15.91 -3.57 -8.74
CA LEU A 536 -14.55 -4.10 -8.67
C LEU A 536 -14.51 -5.63 -8.80
N VAL A 537 -15.41 -6.34 -8.13
CA VAL A 537 -15.53 -7.80 -8.25
C VAL A 537 -15.91 -8.23 -9.67
N GLN A 538 -16.79 -7.48 -10.34
CA GLN A 538 -17.12 -7.75 -11.75
C GLN A 538 -15.91 -7.61 -12.66
N VAL A 539 -15.11 -6.54 -12.50
CA VAL A 539 -13.86 -6.37 -13.27
C VAL A 539 -12.87 -7.48 -12.96
N LYS A 540 -12.68 -7.83 -11.69
CA LYS A 540 -11.82 -8.94 -11.26
C LYS A 540 -12.19 -10.24 -11.96
N ARG A 541 -13.46 -10.63 -11.95
CA ARG A 541 -13.95 -11.85 -12.63
C ARG A 541 -13.72 -11.84 -14.14
N SER A 542 -13.72 -10.65 -14.76
CA SER A 542 -13.51 -10.53 -16.21
C SER A 542 -12.06 -10.79 -16.64
N VAL A 543 -11.07 -10.56 -15.76
CA VAL A 543 -9.64 -10.76 -16.06
C VAL A 543 -9.01 -11.94 -15.31
N ASP A 544 -9.70 -12.43 -14.27
CA ASP A 544 -9.31 -13.58 -13.45
C ASP A 544 -10.51 -14.47 -13.13
N PRO A 545 -11.09 -15.17 -14.12
CA PRO A 545 -12.23 -16.06 -13.91
C PRO A 545 -11.87 -17.29 -13.06
N ASP A 546 -10.59 -17.67 -13.01
CA ASP A 546 -10.09 -18.84 -12.30
C ASP A 546 -9.72 -18.53 -10.83
N GLY A 547 -9.77 -17.25 -10.41
CA GLY A 547 -9.37 -16.83 -9.07
C GLY A 547 -7.88 -17.05 -8.77
N LEU A 548 -7.02 -16.97 -9.79
CA LEU A 548 -5.60 -17.29 -9.70
C LEU A 548 -4.84 -16.34 -8.76
N LEU A 549 -5.22 -15.06 -8.76
CA LEU A 549 -4.67 -14.07 -7.85
C LEU A 549 -5.59 -13.85 -6.66
N SER A 550 -5.05 -14.00 -5.45
CA SER A 550 -5.76 -13.70 -4.21
C SER A 550 -4.77 -13.24 -3.15
N CYS A 551 -5.13 -12.19 -2.43
CA CYS A 551 -4.39 -11.63 -1.30
C CYS A 551 -5.36 -11.18 -0.21
N TRP A 552 -4.86 -11.09 1.03
CA TRP A 552 -5.65 -10.76 2.21
C TRP A 552 -6.44 -9.45 2.01
N HIS A 553 -7.77 -9.50 2.16
CA HIS A 553 -8.68 -8.37 1.95
C HIS A 553 -8.52 -7.64 0.60
N CYS A 554 -8.05 -8.35 -0.44
CA CYS A 554 -8.06 -7.84 -1.81
C CYS A 554 -9.44 -8.03 -2.46
N VAL A 555 -9.72 -7.32 -3.56
CA VAL A 555 -10.96 -7.48 -4.32
C VAL A 555 -11.14 -8.94 -4.75
N GLY A 556 -12.28 -9.53 -4.37
CA GLY A 556 -12.59 -10.93 -4.65
C GLY A 556 -11.88 -11.95 -3.76
N TRP A 557 -11.25 -11.52 -2.65
CA TRP A 557 -10.69 -12.43 -1.66
C TRP A 557 -11.79 -13.31 -1.01
N ASP A 558 -11.41 -14.54 -0.70
CA ASP A 558 -12.26 -15.58 -0.11
C ASP A 558 -11.61 -16.07 1.18
N ALA A 559 -12.34 -15.92 2.29
CA ALA A 559 -11.90 -16.30 3.63
C ALA A 559 -11.73 -17.81 3.83
N SER A 560 -12.18 -18.65 2.89
CA SER A 560 -11.94 -20.09 2.91
C SER A 560 -10.56 -20.49 2.37
N LEU A 561 -9.83 -19.56 1.74
CA LEU A 561 -8.52 -19.85 1.15
C LEU A 561 -7.46 -20.09 2.22
N PRO A 562 -6.66 -21.18 2.13
CA PRO A 562 -5.59 -21.45 3.08
C PRO A 562 -4.39 -20.52 2.86
N GLY A 563 -3.49 -20.47 3.85
CA GLY A 563 -2.21 -19.76 3.77
C GLY A 563 -2.23 -18.35 4.37
N TYR A 564 -3.31 -17.96 5.05
CA TYR A 564 -3.44 -16.70 5.78
C TYR A 564 -3.44 -16.87 7.31
N GLU A 565 -3.11 -18.06 7.81
CA GLU A 565 -3.13 -18.39 9.24
C GLU A 565 -2.18 -17.50 10.04
N CYS A 566 -1.12 -16.99 9.38
CA CYS A 566 -0.15 -16.10 9.99
C CYS A 566 -0.69 -14.72 10.34
N VAL A 567 -1.73 -14.23 9.66
CA VAL A 567 -2.43 -13.00 10.03
C VAL A 567 -3.70 -13.31 10.83
N GLU A 568 -4.48 -14.32 10.43
CA GLU A 568 -5.71 -14.74 11.12
C GLU A 568 -5.49 -15.13 12.58
N GLY A 569 -4.39 -15.84 12.87
CA GLY A 569 -4.11 -16.39 14.20
C GLY A 569 -3.88 -15.34 15.30
N LEU A 570 -3.79 -14.06 14.94
CA LEU A 570 -3.72 -12.93 15.88
C LEU A 570 -5.07 -12.24 16.14
N ALA A 571 -6.14 -12.58 15.41
CA ALA A 571 -7.45 -11.95 15.54
C ALA A 571 -8.22 -12.27 16.84
N VAL A 572 -7.62 -13.10 17.73
CA VAL A 572 -8.24 -13.77 18.89
C VAL A 572 -8.28 -12.91 20.14
#